data_AF-A0A1I8BAT5-F1
#
_entry.id   AF-A0A1I8BAT5-F1
#
_cell.length_a   1.000
_cell.length_b   1.000
_cell.length_c   1.000
_cell.angle_alpha   90.00
_cell.angle_beta   90.00
_cell.angle_gamma   90.00
#
_symmetry.space_group_name_H-M   'P 1'
#
loop_
_entity.id
_entity.type
_entity.pdbx_description
1 polymer ?
#
loop_
_entity_poly.entity_id
_entity_poly.type
_entity_poly.pdbx_seq_one_letter_code
_entity_poly.pdbx_strand_id
1 'polypeptide(L)'
;MKAKTLCGTDGLTTMEILCAQSKFLSSSDLSTHARILLQTESEFYAKMLLKHCQLRLGDVRGASRYAECMHLIECSYIFNRHNELFVTYMEAFYLQRTNNQIPKYLLKVV
;
A
#
# COMPACT_ATOMS: atom_id res chain seq x y z
N MET A 1 -27.17 19.98 21.48
CA MET A 1 -25.89 20.24 20.77
C MET A 1 -25.54 18.99 19.97
N LYS A 2 -25.50 19.06 18.64
CA LYS A 2 -25.14 17.94 17.76
C LYS A 2 -23.61 17.87 17.65
N ALA A 3 -23.01 16.77 18.09
CA ALA A 3 -21.60 16.49 17.89
C ALA A 3 -21.35 16.24 16.40
N LYS A 4 -20.67 17.18 15.74
CA LYS A 4 -20.11 17.01 14.40
C LYS A 4 -18.94 16.01 14.52
N THR A 5 -19.13 14.81 14.00
CA THR A 5 -18.06 13.83 13.76
C THR A 5 -17.13 14.37 12.69
N LEU A 6 -16.04 15.03 13.12
CA LEU A 6 -14.83 15.21 12.32
C LEU A 6 -14.09 13.87 12.29
N CYS A 7 -14.60 12.91 11.49
CA CYS A 7 -13.81 11.76 11.07
C CYS A 7 -13.17 12.16 9.74
N GLY A 8 -11.96 12.68 9.82
CA GLY A 8 -11.13 13.01 8.67
C GLY A 8 -10.94 11.76 7.79
N THR A 9 -10.98 11.98 6.49
CA THR A 9 -10.96 11.04 5.37
C THR A 9 -9.71 10.16 5.26
N ASP A 10 -8.82 10.18 6.26
CA ASP A 10 -7.47 9.62 6.19
C ASP A 10 -7.43 8.16 6.66
N GLY A 11 -8.43 7.70 7.41
CA GLY A 11 -8.55 6.28 7.78
C GLY A 11 -9.09 5.39 6.66
N LEU A 12 -9.75 5.99 5.66
CA LEU A 12 -10.33 5.26 4.53
C LEU A 12 -9.21 4.81 3.56
N THR A 13 -8.17 5.62 3.37
CA THR A 13 -7.07 5.34 2.44
C THR A 13 -6.14 4.24 2.94
N THR A 14 -5.88 4.12 4.25
CA THR A 14 -4.97 3.07 4.73
C THR A 14 -5.60 1.68 4.75
N MET A 15 -6.91 1.59 5.03
CA MET A 15 -7.66 0.34 4.85
C MET A 15 -7.78 -0.01 3.37
N GLU A 16 -7.90 0.98 2.50
CA GLU A 16 -7.78 0.78 1.06
C GLU A 16 -6.40 0.31 0.63
N ILE A 17 -5.30 0.66 1.32
CA ILE A 17 -3.94 0.16 1.05
C ILE A 17 -3.76 -1.28 1.53
N LEU A 18 -4.25 -1.62 2.72
CA LEU A 18 -4.31 -3.01 3.20
C LEU A 18 -5.18 -3.87 2.28
N CYS A 19 -6.32 -3.34 1.83
CA CYS A 19 -7.12 -3.94 0.76
C CYS A 19 -6.47 -3.78 -0.63
N ALA A 20 -5.54 -2.87 -0.86
CA ALA A 20 -4.87 -2.69 -2.15
C ALA A 20 -3.82 -3.78 -2.39
N GLN A 21 -3.33 -4.43 -1.32
CA GLN A 21 -2.68 -5.74 -1.46
C GLN A 21 -3.57 -6.74 -2.22
N SER A 22 -4.90 -6.57 -2.16
CA SER A 22 -5.88 -7.35 -2.95
C SER A 22 -6.34 -6.69 -4.26
N LYS A 23 -6.19 -5.36 -4.42
CA LYS A 23 -6.53 -4.66 -5.68
C LYS A 23 -5.43 -4.74 -6.75
N PHE A 24 -4.22 -5.17 -6.39
CA PHE A 24 -3.06 -5.24 -7.29
C PHE A 24 -2.57 -6.66 -7.63
N LEU A 25 -3.15 -7.72 -7.07
CA LEU A 25 -3.61 -8.78 -7.99
C LEU A 25 -4.66 -8.06 -8.81
N SER A 26 -4.37 -7.81 -10.08
CA SER A 26 -5.25 -7.21 -11.08
C SER A 26 -6.68 -7.13 -10.55
N SER A 27 -7.26 -5.96 -10.30
CA SER A 27 -8.65 -5.88 -9.85
C SER A 27 -9.66 -6.52 -10.84
N SER A 28 -9.16 -7.04 -11.96
CA SER A 28 -9.79 -7.95 -12.92
C SER A 28 -9.71 -9.44 -12.60
N ASP A 29 -8.77 -9.89 -11.75
CA ASP A 29 -8.43 -11.32 -11.54
C ASP A 29 -8.95 -11.86 -10.21
N LEU A 30 -9.25 -10.98 -9.25
CA LEU A 30 -9.80 -11.39 -7.96
C LEU A 30 -11.33 -11.41 -7.98
N SER A 31 -11.91 -12.56 -7.67
CA SER A 31 -13.36 -12.70 -7.56
C SER A 31 -13.93 -11.75 -6.50
N THR A 32 -15.18 -11.31 -6.68
CA THR A 32 -15.89 -10.47 -5.70
C THR A 32 -15.88 -11.12 -4.31
N HIS A 33 -15.99 -12.46 -4.24
CA HIS A 33 -15.93 -13.19 -2.98
C HIS A 33 -14.57 -13.08 -2.29
N ALA A 34 -13.47 -13.25 -3.04
CA ALA A 34 -12.11 -13.13 -2.50
C ALA A 34 -11.82 -11.71 -1.99
N ARG A 35 -12.31 -10.68 -2.69
CA ARG A 35 -12.21 -9.28 -2.24
C ARG A 35 -12.92 -9.04 -0.91
N ILE A 36 -14.15 -9.55 -0.77
CA ILE A 36 -14.92 -9.42 0.48
C ILE A 36 -14.20 -10.14 1.63
N LEU A 37 -13.67 -11.34 1.37
CA LEU A 37 -12.94 -12.11 2.37
C LEU A 37 -11.66 -11.37 2.83
N LEU A 38 -10.87 -10.85 1.89
CA LEU A 38 -9.66 -10.08 2.20
C LEU A 38 -9.96 -8.78 2.93
N GLN A 39 -11.03 -8.08 2.55
CA GLN A 39 -11.49 -6.91 3.29
C GLN A 39 -11.84 -7.27 4.73
N THR A 40 -12.59 -8.35 4.93
CA THR A 40 -13.01 -8.82 6.26
C THR A 40 -11.82 -9.17 7.15
N GLU A 41 -10.85 -9.92 6.62
CA GLU A 41 -9.60 -10.25 7.32
C GLU A 41 -8.78 -8.99 7.62
N SER A 42 -8.68 -8.06 6.66
CA SER A 42 -7.93 -6.80 6.88
C SER A 42 -8.53 -5.97 8.03
N GLU A 43 -9.86 -5.89 8.12
CA GLU A 43 -10.56 -5.23 9.21
C GLU A 43 -10.34 -5.93 10.55
N PHE A 44 -10.31 -7.26 10.55
CA PHE A 44 -10.04 -8.04 11.74
C PHE A 44 -8.63 -7.75 12.30
N TYR A 45 -7.60 -7.82 11.46
CA TYR A 45 -6.23 -7.55 11.90
C TYR A 45 -5.99 -6.08 12.27
N ALA A 46 -6.60 -5.13 11.55
CA ALA A 46 -6.53 -3.72 11.90
C ALA A 46 -7.10 -3.46 13.30
N LYS A 47 -8.27 -4.04 13.62
CA LYS A 47 -8.87 -3.97 14.97
C LYS A 47 -8.00 -4.64 16.02
N MET A 48 -7.40 -5.79 15.71
CA MET A 48 -6.47 -6.46 16.62
C MET A 48 -5.23 -5.61 16.92
N LEU A 49 -4.64 -4.97 15.90
CA LEU A 49 -3.49 -4.10 16.06
C LEU A 49 -3.81 -2.88 16.92
N LEU A 50 -4.94 -2.21 16.65
CA LEU A 50 -5.40 -1.09 17.46
C LEU A 50 -5.59 -1.51 18.92
N LYS A 51 -6.29 -2.63 19.16
CA LYS A 51 -6.51 -3.16 20.50
C LYS A 51 -5.19 -3.48 21.20
N HIS A 52 -4.23 -4.07 20.48
CA HIS A 52 -2.90 -4.34 21.04
C HIS A 52 -2.18 -3.05 21.45
N CYS A 53 -2.19 -2.03 20.59
CA CYS A 53 -1.60 -0.72 20.90
C CYS A 53 -2.26 -0.06 22.12
N GLN A 54 -3.60 -0.11 22.20
CA GLN A 54 -4.37 0.45 23.32
C GLN A 54 -4.12 -0.29 24.63
N LEU A 55 -4.06 -1.63 24.61
CA LEU A 55 -3.75 -2.43 25.80
C LEU A 55 -2.34 -2.15 26.34
N ARG A 56 -1.40 -1.77 25.48
CA ARG A 56 0.01 -1.54 25.85
C ARG A 56 0.29 -0.10 26.27
N LEU A 57 -0.37 0.87 25.65
CA LEU A 57 -0.03 2.29 25.77
C LEU A 57 -1.19 3.15 26.33
N GLY A 58 -2.36 2.55 26.56
CA GLY A 58 -3.60 3.26 26.87
C GLY A 58 -4.28 3.79 25.60
N ASP A 59 -5.52 4.27 25.73
CA ASP A 59 -6.37 4.58 24.58
C ASP A 59 -5.77 5.65 23.63
N VAL A 60 -5.35 6.78 24.18
CA VAL A 60 -4.88 7.93 23.38
C VAL A 60 -3.52 7.65 22.73
N ARG A 61 -2.54 7.19 23.52
CA ARG A 61 -1.20 6.90 23.01
C ARG A 61 -1.20 5.66 22.12
N GLY A 62 -2.07 4.69 22.41
CA GLY A 62 -2.28 3.50 21.59
C GLY A 62 -2.86 3.85 20.22
N ALA A 63 -3.87 4.71 20.17
CA ALA A 63 -4.42 5.20 18.90
C ALA A 63 -3.38 5.97 18.07
N SER A 64 -2.57 6.83 18.71
CA SER A 64 -1.46 7.53 18.04
C SER A 64 -0.44 6.55 17.46
N ARG A 65 -0.05 5.52 18.23
CA ARG A 65 0.91 4.51 17.76
C ARG A 65 0.35 3.68 16.61
N TYR A 66 -0.93 3.32 16.69
CA TYR A 66 -1.63 2.64 15.60
C TYR A 66 -1.59 3.47 14.32
N ALA A 67 -1.86 4.77 14.39
CA ALA A 67 -1.80 5.67 13.24
C ALA A 67 -0.39 5.70 12.60
N GLU A 68 0.67 5.72 13.42
CA GLU A 68 2.05 5.62 12.93
C GLU A 68 2.31 4.28 12.22
N CYS A 69 1.84 3.15 12.78
CA CYS A 69 1.98 1.85 12.14
C CYS A 69 1.28 1.83 10.77
N MET A 70 0.07 2.37 10.70
CA MET A 70 -0.70 2.50 9.47
C MET A 70 0.03 3.35 8.42
N HIS A 71 0.63 4.46 8.84
CA HIS A 71 1.45 5.30 7.96
C HIS A 71 2.71 4.56 7.44
N LEU A 72 3.41 3.80 8.30
CA LEU A 72 4.57 3.02 7.86
C LEU A 72 4.21 1.94 6.84
N ILE A 73 3.04 1.30 6.99
CA ILE A 73 2.54 0.33 6.01
C ILE A 73 2.34 1.01 4.65
N GLU A 74 1.73 2.19 4.62
CA GLU A 74 1.57 2.98 3.39
C GLU A 74 2.90 3.36 2.76
N CYS A 75 3.85 3.88 3.54
CA CYS A 75 5.18 4.23 3.04
C CYS A 75 5.90 3.01 2.45
N SER A 76 5.80 1.85 3.10
CA SER A 76 6.43 0.61 2.63
C SER A 76 5.83 0.16 1.29
N TYR A 77 4.53 0.35 1.09
CA TYR A 77 3.84 0.03 -0.16
C TYR A 77 4.31 0.93 -1.31
N ILE A 78 4.33 2.25 -1.08
CA ILE A 78 4.81 3.22 -2.07
C ILE A 78 6.27 2.94 -2.44
N PHE A 79 7.11 2.68 -1.43
CA PHE A 79 8.51 2.33 -1.65
C PHE A 79 8.66 1.06 -2.50
N ASN A 80 7.94 -0.01 -2.16
CA ASN A 80 8.00 -1.26 -2.91
C ASN A 80 7.60 -1.07 -4.39
N ARG A 81 6.57 -0.26 -4.65
CA ARG A 81 6.15 0.06 -6.02
C ARG A 81 7.22 0.81 -6.81
N HIS A 82 7.87 1.79 -6.18
CA HIS A 82 8.99 2.48 -6.82
C HIS A 82 10.19 1.56 -7.05
N ASN A 83 10.46 0.65 -6.12
CA ASN A 83 11.52 -0.33 -6.25
C ASN A 83 11.25 -1.33 -7.39
N GLU A 84 10.02 -1.80 -7.56
CA GLU A 84 9.62 -2.65 -8.68
C GLU A 84 9.85 -1.95 -10.02
N LEU A 85 9.39 -0.70 -10.16
CA LEU A 85 9.64 0.10 -11.36
C LEU A 85 11.14 0.32 -11.63
N PHE A 86 11.91 0.54 -10.58
CA PHE A 86 13.36 0.67 -10.68
C PHE A 86 14.02 -0.63 -11.16
N VAL A 87 13.63 -1.79 -10.61
CA VAL A 87 14.12 -3.10 -11.04
C VAL A 87 13.76 -3.36 -12.50
N THR A 88 12.50 -3.14 -12.91
CA THR A 88 12.08 -3.28 -14.31
C THR A 88 12.87 -2.36 -15.24
N TYR A 89 13.14 -1.12 -14.83
CA TYR A 89 13.99 -0.20 -15.59
C TYR A 89 15.42 -0.74 -15.74
N MET A 90 16.02 -1.22 -14.65
CA MET A 90 17.37 -1.79 -14.68
C MET A 90 17.46 -3.02 -15.59
N GLU A 91 16.45 -3.91 -15.55
CA GLU A 91 16.36 -5.07 -16.42
C GLU A 91 16.18 -4.69 -17.89
N ALA A 92 15.26 -3.77 -18.17
CA ALA A 92 14.94 -3.36 -19.54
C ALA A 92 16.07 -2.57 -20.20
N PHE A 93 16.78 -1.71 -19.47
CA PHE A 93 17.71 -0.74 -20.08
C PHE A 93 19.18 -0.99 -19.74
N TYR A 94 19.50 -1.45 -18.52
CA TYR A 94 20.89 -1.67 -18.12
C TYR A 94 21.40 -3.05 -18.52
N LEU A 95 20.61 -4.12 -18.32
CA LEU A 95 21.01 -5.49 -18.69
C LEU A 95 20.91 -5.77 -20.20
N GLN A 96 20.03 -5.07 -20.95
CA GLN A 96 20.04 -5.11 -22.42
C GLN A 96 21.32 -4.49 -23.01
N ARG A 97 21.90 -3.48 -22.35
CA ARG A 97 23.10 -2.79 -22.86
C ARG A 97 24.34 -3.69 -22.89
N THR A 98 24.37 -4.73 -22.06
CA THR A 98 25.43 -5.76 -22.07
C THR A 98 25.24 -6.84 -23.15
N ASN A 99 24.08 -6.90 -23.81
CA ASN A 99 23.77 -7.85 -24.88
C ASN A 99 23.10 -7.14 -26.07
N ASN A 100 23.90 -6.37 -26.83
CA ASN A 100 23.67 -5.90 -28.21
C ASN A 100 22.36 -5.13 -28.56
N GLN A 101 22.61 -3.92 -29.11
CA GLN A 101 21.71 -3.01 -29.84
C GLN A 101 20.79 -2.10 -29.00
N ILE A 102 21.25 -0.87 -28.80
CA ILE A 102 20.42 0.26 -28.36
C ILE A 102 19.31 0.47 -29.41
N PRO A 103 18.02 0.46 -29.02
CA PRO A 103 16.93 0.70 -29.96
C PRO A 103 17.00 2.10 -30.57
N LYS A 104 17.00 2.18 -31.91
CA LYS A 104 17.24 3.41 -32.70
C LYS A 104 16.30 4.58 -32.38
N TYR A 105 15.14 4.35 -31.77
CA TYR A 105 14.21 5.41 -31.39
C TYR A 105 14.70 6.27 -30.21
N LEU A 106 15.62 5.76 -29.39
CA LEU A 106 16.25 6.52 -28.29
C LEU A 106 17.39 7.44 -28.76
N LEU A 107 17.88 7.25 -29.99
CA LEU A 107 18.93 8.09 -30.59
C LEU A 107 18.40 9.33 -31.31
N LYS A 108 17.08 9.56 -31.30
CA LYS A 108 16.43 10.69 -31.99
C LYS A 108 16.09 11.88 -31.08
N VAL A 109 16.52 11.86 -29.82
CA VAL A 109 16.22 12.92 -28.84
C VAL A 109 17.45 13.81 -28.57
N VAL A 110 18.39 13.89 -29.52
CA VAL A 110 19.52 14.84 -29.48
C VAL A 110 19.47 15.71 -30.72
#